data_AF-A0A1C4C580-F1
#
_entry.id   AF-A0A1C4C580-F1
#
_cell.length_a   1.000
_cell.length_b   1.000
_cell.length_c   1.000
_cell.angle_alpha   90.00
_cell.angle_beta   90.00
_cell.angle_gamma   90.00
#
_symmetry.space_group_name_H-M   'P 1'
#
loop_
_entity.id
_entity.type
_entity.pdbx_description
1 polymer ?
#
loop_
_entity_poly.entity_id
_entity_poly.type
_entity_poly.pdbx_seq_one_letter_code
_entity_poly.pdbx_strand_id
1 'polypeptide(L)'
;MVKSENFFCRLIGIDTLIAFDGIIPSAADFQLRLISLIEQLNKALQEENQTAEESEALCRLLCGYFDKRLMTNQKDNALSWQRYSLMHYFYGHNQNQADSDFISQIAALLRTDSSLMFRYARKMLTLLKQVEGETDALASLSATCAPRTWLARVEAEPEPEADYFDTPATTPRLMVLIIGPFAQKWFHHANLSTTDNGHIIWMVAEHATTLANRLAHKEETHPSMAVVTLFPILADGVENSTVLTEQLTSWQFVFSSIRLSRRLPCIPVFYTRLSQQRHSHDPDRAIWTSSLMMPPYGQLTLESCFRQLVDKLNAHDDGQDLYAIQRYALGSTFIAWLAESRLMNVLQTLLANTPLNLAGVMLADYGRGFIRHGAWSQWLSERYGILPALSTSIAMPPLPSLPLPPQPEIVVWQEPEPLNAPAPHRSSLRPVTIGLLFLFACLVGGFFYYARYNIKEIREQVRQISPLGEIFTTPMSNQNVSLFALENTVPLFENGSSNLMSDSEKTLLDIIPAIKRSPEKMFLIIGHSDNTGSSATNLALSTERAQVIKNWLVEHTGLPAERFITEGVGDTRPIANNDTKEGRAQNRRVEIIPLSR
;
A
#
# COMPACT_ATOMS: atom_id res chain seq x y z
N MET A 1 12.90 -22.66 10.74
CA MET A 1 11.84 -23.25 11.58
C MET A 1 10.64 -22.33 11.52
N VAL A 2 9.46 -22.84 11.20
CA VAL A 2 8.23 -22.02 11.17
C VAL A 2 7.67 -22.02 12.59
N LYS A 3 7.48 -20.83 13.18
CA LYS A 3 6.99 -20.71 14.55
C LYS A 3 5.57 -21.24 14.71
N SER A 4 5.24 -21.84 15.85
CA SER A 4 3.89 -22.31 16.20
C SER A 4 2.85 -21.18 16.13
N GLU A 5 3.30 -19.96 16.44
CA GLU A 5 2.49 -18.74 16.39
C GLU A 5 1.86 -18.49 15.03
N ASN A 6 2.56 -18.83 13.94
CA ASN A 6 2.00 -18.68 12.60
C ASN A 6 0.79 -19.61 12.39
N PHE A 7 0.88 -20.88 12.82
CA PHE A 7 -0.22 -21.84 12.68
C PHE A 7 -1.37 -21.49 13.61
N PHE A 8 -1.07 -21.10 14.84
CA PHE A 8 -2.08 -20.68 15.80
C PHE A 8 -2.84 -19.42 15.32
N CYS A 9 -2.13 -18.41 14.80
CA CYS A 9 -2.76 -17.22 14.21
C CYS A 9 -3.64 -17.57 12.99
N ARG A 10 -3.24 -18.54 12.17
CA ARG A 10 -4.07 -19.01 11.04
C ARG A 10 -5.37 -19.64 11.52
N LEU A 11 -5.33 -20.47 12.57
CA LEU A 11 -6.53 -21.04 13.17
C LEU A 11 -7.46 -19.95 13.71
N ILE A 12 -6.93 -18.95 14.42
CA ILE A 12 -7.72 -17.80 14.88
C ILE A 12 -8.28 -17.00 13.68
N GLY A 13 -7.51 -16.84 12.61
CA GLY A 13 -7.98 -16.21 11.37
C GLY A 13 -9.17 -16.97 10.77
N ILE A 14 -9.13 -18.31 10.76
CA ILE A 14 -10.26 -19.14 10.34
C ILE A 14 -11.47 -18.93 11.24
N ASP A 15 -11.31 -18.93 12.57
CA ASP A 15 -12.42 -18.63 13.47
C ASP A 15 -13.01 -17.24 13.21
N THR A 16 -12.16 -16.24 12.98
CA THR A 16 -12.59 -14.88 12.68
C THR A 16 -13.41 -14.83 11.39
N LEU A 17 -13.03 -15.61 10.36
CA LEU A 17 -13.80 -15.74 9.12
C LEU A 17 -15.12 -16.46 9.34
N ILE A 18 -15.17 -17.49 10.19
CA ILE A 18 -16.43 -18.13 10.61
C ILE A 18 -17.33 -17.13 11.34
N ALA A 19 -16.76 -16.29 12.20
CA ALA A 19 -17.46 -15.23 12.91
C ALA A 19 -18.01 -14.15 11.97
N PHE A 20 -17.40 -13.98 10.79
CA PHE A 20 -17.89 -13.09 9.74
C PHE A 20 -19.00 -13.73 8.88
N ASP A 21 -19.54 -14.89 9.26
CA ASP A 21 -20.47 -15.68 8.44
C ASP A 21 -19.82 -16.17 7.13
N GLY A 22 -18.53 -16.51 7.19
CA GLY A 22 -17.77 -17.01 6.06
C GLY A 22 -18.39 -18.25 5.43
N ILE A 23 -18.30 -18.33 4.10
CA ILE A 23 -18.86 -19.41 3.29
C ILE A 23 -17.83 -20.53 3.19
N ILE A 24 -18.19 -21.73 3.64
CA ILE A 24 -17.38 -22.94 3.52
C ILE A 24 -17.87 -23.73 2.29
N PRO A 25 -17.14 -23.74 1.16
CA PRO A 25 -17.63 -24.37 -0.07
C PRO A 25 -17.72 -25.90 0.03
N SER A 26 -16.81 -26.52 0.79
CA SER A 26 -16.70 -27.96 0.95
C SER A 26 -16.27 -28.30 2.37
N ALA A 27 -17.16 -28.92 3.14
CA ALA A 27 -16.87 -29.31 4.52
C ALA A 27 -15.72 -30.34 4.61
N ALA A 28 -15.60 -31.22 3.61
CA ALA A 28 -14.52 -32.21 3.55
C ALA A 28 -13.15 -31.55 3.33
N ASP A 29 -13.05 -30.65 2.34
CA ASP A 29 -11.79 -29.95 2.07
C ASP A 29 -11.41 -29.03 3.22
N PHE A 30 -12.40 -28.38 3.83
CA PHE A 30 -12.21 -27.54 5.00
C PHE A 30 -11.69 -28.35 6.21
N GLN A 31 -12.25 -29.53 6.46
CA GLN A 31 -11.78 -30.44 7.51
C GLN A 31 -10.32 -30.84 7.28
N LEU A 32 -9.94 -31.25 6.07
CA LEU A 32 -8.56 -31.63 5.75
C LEU A 32 -7.57 -30.49 5.99
N ARG A 33 -7.96 -29.25 5.70
CA ARG A 33 -7.13 -28.06 5.96
C ARG A 33 -6.97 -27.79 7.44
N LEU A 34 -8.04 -27.92 8.24
CA LEU A 34 -7.97 -27.80 9.70
C LEU A 34 -7.09 -28.89 10.32
N ILE A 35 -7.26 -30.16 9.88
CA ILE A 35 -6.40 -31.28 10.31
C ILE A 35 -4.93 -30.95 10.04
N SER A 36 -4.61 -30.56 8.81
CA SER A 36 -3.23 -30.23 8.42
C SER A 36 -2.66 -29.06 9.24
N LEU A 37 -3.46 -28.05 9.58
CA LEU A 37 -3.00 -26.92 10.40
C LEU A 37 -2.75 -27.32 11.85
N ILE A 38 -3.60 -28.17 12.42
CA ILE A 38 -3.46 -28.65 13.80
C ILE A 38 -2.24 -29.57 13.93
N GLU A 39 -2.01 -30.46 12.97
CA GLU A 39 -0.80 -31.29 12.93
C GLU A 39 0.48 -30.45 12.81
N GLN A 40 0.47 -29.44 11.94
CA GLN A 40 1.60 -28.51 11.78
C GLN A 40 1.84 -27.69 13.04
N LEU A 41 0.77 -27.25 13.72
CA LEU A 41 0.87 -26.58 15.01
C LEU A 41 1.50 -27.49 16.07
N ASN A 42 1.02 -28.74 16.20
CA ASN A 42 1.55 -29.70 17.18
C ASN A 42 3.05 -29.93 16.95
N LYS A 43 3.44 -30.17 15.69
CA LYS A 43 4.85 -30.33 15.33
C LYS A 43 5.68 -29.09 15.67
N ALA A 44 5.19 -27.90 15.35
CA ALA A 44 5.90 -26.65 15.65
C ALA A 44 6.04 -26.41 17.15
N LEU A 45 5.04 -26.75 17.97
CA LEU A 45 5.10 -26.66 19.43
C LEU A 45 6.17 -27.58 20.02
N GLN A 46 6.26 -28.82 19.51
CA GLN A 46 7.28 -29.77 19.93
C GLN A 46 8.70 -29.31 19.54
N GLU A 47 8.84 -28.71 18.35
CA GLU A 47 10.11 -28.08 17.93
C GLU A 47 10.45 -26.84 18.80
N GLU A 48 9.47 -26.14 19.36
CA GLU A 48 9.63 -25.03 20.31
C GLU A 48 9.79 -25.48 21.78
N ASN A 49 10.16 -26.74 22.00
CA ASN A 49 10.41 -27.35 23.32
C ASN A 49 9.21 -27.34 24.28
N GLN A 50 7.99 -27.29 23.75
CA GLN A 50 6.80 -27.53 24.58
C GLN A 50 6.64 -29.03 24.84
N THR A 51 6.12 -29.39 26.00
CA THR A 51 5.94 -30.82 26.32
C THR A 51 4.88 -31.45 25.41
N ALA A 52 5.03 -32.75 25.14
CA ALA A 52 4.04 -33.49 24.37
C ALA A 52 2.63 -33.40 25.01
N GLU A 53 2.56 -33.42 26.34
CA GLU A 53 1.30 -33.29 27.08
C GLU A 53 0.62 -31.92 26.88
N GLU A 54 1.38 -30.83 27.01
CA GLU A 54 0.87 -29.46 26.80
C GLU A 54 0.41 -29.23 25.35
N SER A 55 1.25 -29.63 24.38
CA SER A 55 0.94 -29.49 22.96
C SER A 55 -0.30 -30.28 22.56
N GLU A 56 -0.44 -31.50 23.07
CA GLU A 56 -1.59 -32.37 22.85
C GLU A 56 -2.86 -31.81 23.51
N ALA A 57 -2.76 -31.28 24.73
CA ALA A 57 -3.87 -30.64 25.43
C ALA A 57 -4.40 -29.43 24.65
N LEU A 58 -3.53 -28.60 24.09
CA LEU A 58 -3.95 -27.46 23.24
C LEU A 58 -4.59 -27.92 21.93
N CYS A 59 -4.03 -28.93 21.27
CA CYS A 59 -4.61 -29.46 20.02
C CYS A 59 -6.00 -30.06 20.25
N ARG A 60 -6.18 -30.80 21.35
CA ARG A 60 -7.49 -31.34 21.76
C ARG A 60 -8.50 -30.22 22.03
N LEU A 61 -8.07 -29.18 22.74
CA LEU A 61 -8.88 -28.00 22.99
C LEU A 61 -9.33 -27.32 21.68
N LEU A 62 -8.42 -27.16 20.72
CA LEU A 62 -8.71 -26.59 19.41
C LEU A 62 -9.70 -27.44 18.61
N CYS A 63 -9.48 -28.75 18.52
CA CYS A 63 -10.39 -29.67 17.84
C CYS A 63 -11.81 -29.56 18.40
N GLY A 64 -11.92 -29.58 19.72
CA GLY A 64 -13.19 -29.41 20.42
C GLY A 64 -13.81 -28.04 20.21
N TYR A 65 -13.02 -26.97 20.27
CA TYR A 65 -13.50 -25.62 20.01
C TYR A 65 -14.12 -25.49 18.60
N PHE A 66 -13.41 -25.93 17.56
CA PHE A 66 -13.88 -25.82 16.18
C PHE A 66 -15.10 -26.70 15.91
N ASP A 67 -15.15 -27.92 16.46
CA ASP A 67 -16.34 -28.76 16.37
C ASP A 67 -17.56 -28.06 16.98
N LYS A 68 -17.40 -27.43 18.15
CA LYS A 68 -18.49 -26.69 18.81
C LYS A 68 -18.93 -25.51 17.96
N ARG A 69 -17.96 -24.68 17.55
CA ARG A 69 -18.15 -23.48 16.74
C ARG A 69 -18.93 -23.78 15.45
N LEU A 70 -18.52 -24.81 14.72
CA LEU A 70 -19.10 -25.19 13.44
C LEU A 70 -20.46 -25.88 13.58
N MET A 71 -20.71 -26.58 14.69
CA MET A 71 -22.05 -27.11 15.01
C MET A 71 -23.04 -26.01 15.42
N THR A 72 -22.59 -25.00 16.19
CA THR A 72 -23.45 -23.88 16.61
C THR A 72 -23.80 -22.94 15.45
N ASN A 73 -22.87 -22.76 14.50
CA ASN A 73 -23.06 -21.84 13.36
C ASN A 73 -23.86 -22.44 12.18
N GLN A 74 -24.60 -23.54 12.39
CA GLN A 74 -25.39 -24.24 11.35
C GLN A 74 -26.72 -23.57 11.00
N LYS A 75 -27.07 -22.43 11.59
CA LYS A 75 -28.41 -21.85 11.40
C LYS A 75 -28.71 -21.39 9.97
N ASP A 76 -27.70 -21.17 9.12
CA ASP A 76 -27.88 -20.72 7.73
C ASP A 76 -27.15 -21.56 6.65
N ASN A 77 -26.39 -22.59 7.02
CA ASN A 77 -25.61 -23.41 6.07
C ASN A 77 -26.14 -24.85 5.94
N ALA A 78 -26.41 -25.29 4.70
CA ALA A 78 -26.90 -26.62 4.36
C ALA A 78 -25.89 -27.78 4.63
N LEU A 79 -24.71 -27.50 5.19
CA LEU A 79 -23.64 -28.47 5.39
C LEU A 79 -23.60 -28.96 6.84
N SER A 80 -23.80 -30.28 7.03
CA SER A 80 -23.69 -30.90 8.34
C SER A 80 -22.22 -31.13 8.74
N TRP A 81 -21.75 -30.52 9.83
CA TRP A 81 -20.39 -30.72 10.38
C TRP A 81 -20.25 -32.05 11.13
N GLN A 82 -21.35 -32.74 11.46
CA GLN A 82 -21.34 -33.93 12.31
C GLN A 82 -20.42 -35.05 11.81
N ARG A 83 -20.31 -35.22 10.48
CA ARG A 83 -19.46 -36.25 9.86
C ARG A 83 -17.98 -35.84 9.76
N TYR A 84 -17.69 -34.57 10.04
CA TYR A 84 -16.38 -33.95 9.88
C TYR A 84 -15.77 -33.54 11.23
N SER A 85 -16.25 -34.14 12.34
CA SER A 85 -15.73 -33.86 13.68
C SER A 85 -14.22 -34.10 13.77
N LEU A 86 -13.49 -33.08 14.18
CA LEU A 86 -12.06 -33.14 14.45
C LEU A 86 -11.77 -34.00 15.69
N MET A 87 -12.63 -33.91 16.71
CA MET A 87 -12.52 -34.75 17.89
C MET A 87 -12.65 -36.23 17.55
N HIS A 88 -13.62 -36.58 16.70
CA HIS A 88 -13.76 -37.96 16.24
C HIS A 88 -12.55 -38.41 15.41
N TYR A 89 -12.05 -37.54 14.52
CA TYR A 89 -10.91 -37.84 13.67
C TYR A 89 -9.63 -38.14 14.46
N PHE A 90 -9.25 -37.26 15.39
CA PHE A 90 -7.99 -37.40 16.15
C PHE A 90 -8.12 -38.32 17.36
N TYR A 91 -9.29 -38.37 18.02
CA TYR A 91 -9.45 -39.01 19.34
C TYR A 91 -10.51 -40.11 19.40
N GLY A 92 -11.27 -40.33 18.33
CA GLY A 92 -12.24 -41.43 18.22
C GLY A 92 -13.56 -41.24 18.98
N HIS A 93 -13.84 -40.08 19.57
CA HIS A 93 -15.08 -39.81 20.30
C HIS A 93 -15.71 -38.44 19.96
N ASN A 94 -17.04 -38.33 20.15
CA ASN A 94 -17.81 -37.10 19.89
C ASN A 94 -18.00 -36.25 21.16
N GLN A 95 -18.31 -34.96 20.98
CA GLN A 95 -18.38 -33.94 22.04
C GLN A 95 -19.33 -34.19 23.21
N ASN A 96 -20.32 -35.09 23.13
CA ASN A 96 -21.33 -35.27 24.18
C ASN A 96 -20.75 -35.76 25.54
N GLN A 97 -19.46 -36.09 25.62
CA GLN A 97 -18.73 -36.38 26.86
C GLN A 97 -17.79 -35.25 27.34
N ALA A 98 -17.63 -34.15 26.58
CA ALA A 98 -16.50 -33.23 26.68
C ALA A 98 -16.80 -31.87 27.35
N ASP A 99 -18.06 -31.46 27.55
CA ASP A 99 -18.36 -30.13 28.13
C ASP A 99 -17.83 -29.94 29.57
N SER A 100 -17.76 -31.01 30.38
CA SER A 100 -17.14 -30.96 31.71
C SER A 100 -15.60 -31.02 31.68
N ASP A 101 -15.01 -31.37 30.54
CA ASP A 101 -13.57 -31.59 30.38
C ASP A 101 -12.87 -30.36 29.76
N PHE A 102 -13.54 -29.58 28.91
CA PHE A 102 -12.97 -28.37 28.29
C PHE A 102 -12.49 -27.32 29.29
N ILE A 103 -13.30 -27.01 30.30
CA ILE A 103 -12.97 -26.02 31.32
C ILE A 103 -11.76 -26.48 32.13
N SER A 104 -11.69 -27.77 32.45
CA SER A 104 -10.57 -28.40 33.15
C SER A 104 -9.28 -28.36 32.30
N GLN A 105 -9.36 -28.66 31.00
CA GLN A 105 -8.22 -28.62 30.07
C GLN A 105 -7.65 -27.20 29.93
N ILE A 106 -8.51 -26.19 29.77
CA ILE A 106 -8.07 -24.77 29.73
C ILE A 106 -7.46 -24.37 31.07
N ALA A 107 -8.07 -24.75 32.19
CA ALA A 107 -7.54 -24.45 33.51
C ALA A 107 -6.15 -25.06 33.73
N ALA A 108 -5.89 -26.25 33.18
CA ALA A 108 -4.56 -26.88 33.22
C ALA A 108 -3.54 -26.08 32.40
N LEU A 109 -3.87 -25.73 31.16
CA LEU A 109 -3.01 -24.93 30.29
C LEU A 109 -2.72 -23.52 30.85
N LEU A 110 -3.70 -22.91 31.54
CA LEU A 110 -3.52 -21.62 32.20
C LEU A 110 -2.64 -21.68 33.46
N ARG A 111 -2.44 -22.85 34.06
CA ARG A 111 -1.54 -23.07 35.21
C ARG A 111 -0.12 -23.48 34.81
N THR A 112 0.12 -23.62 33.51
CA THR A 112 1.40 -24.07 32.97
C THR A 112 2.47 -22.97 33.08
N ASP A 113 3.72 -23.35 33.35
CA ASP A 113 4.86 -22.40 33.47
C ASP A 113 5.30 -21.81 32.13
N SER A 114 4.91 -22.44 31.01
CA SER A 114 5.19 -21.96 29.66
C SER A 114 4.40 -20.68 29.33
N SER A 115 5.14 -19.58 29.12
CA SER A 115 4.57 -18.30 28.68
C SER A 115 3.91 -18.38 27.29
N LEU A 116 4.33 -19.32 26.45
CA LEU A 116 3.72 -19.53 25.13
C LEU A 116 2.34 -20.19 25.27
N MET A 117 2.28 -21.32 26.00
CA MET A 117 1.04 -22.07 26.20
C MET A 117 0.03 -21.24 26.98
N PHE A 118 0.49 -20.50 27.99
CA PHE A 118 -0.35 -19.57 28.74
C PHE A 118 -1.00 -18.51 27.82
N ARG A 119 -0.24 -17.93 26.89
CA ARG A 119 -0.78 -16.96 25.91
C ARG A 119 -1.82 -17.59 24.98
N TYR A 120 -1.57 -18.80 24.48
CA TYR A 120 -2.53 -19.51 23.62
C TYR A 120 -3.80 -19.89 24.39
N ALA A 121 -3.66 -20.40 25.61
CA ALA A 121 -4.80 -20.74 26.47
C ALA A 121 -5.66 -19.52 26.81
N ARG A 122 -5.06 -18.35 27.05
CA ARG A 122 -5.80 -17.10 27.26
C ARG A 122 -6.61 -16.68 26.03
N LYS A 123 -6.02 -16.76 24.84
CA LYS A 123 -6.74 -16.46 23.59
C LYS A 123 -7.91 -17.44 23.39
N MET A 124 -7.68 -18.74 23.62
CA MET A 124 -8.74 -19.75 23.55
C MET A 124 -9.88 -19.50 24.55
N LEU A 125 -9.56 -19.08 25.78
CA LEU A 125 -10.55 -18.72 26.79
C LEU A 125 -11.46 -17.57 26.29
N THR A 126 -10.87 -16.54 25.69
CA THR A 126 -11.60 -15.40 25.11
C THR A 126 -12.50 -15.83 23.94
N LEU A 127 -11.99 -16.69 23.05
CA LEU A 127 -12.77 -17.24 21.94
C LEU A 127 -13.93 -18.12 22.41
N LEU A 128 -13.74 -18.89 23.48
CA LEU A 128 -14.80 -19.73 24.05
C LEU A 128 -15.91 -18.93 24.71
N LYS A 129 -15.57 -17.85 25.41
CA LYS A 129 -16.57 -16.89 25.93
C LYS A 129 -17.50 -16.37 24.82
N GLN A 130 -16.98 -16.18 23.61
CA GLN A 130 -17.79 -15.76 22.46
C GLN A 130 -18.79 -16.84 22.01
N VAL A 131 -18.41 -18.12 22.09
CA VAL A 131 -19.24 -19.24 21.60
C VAL A 131 -20.26 -19.68 22.63
N GLU A 132 -19.86 -19.81 23.90
CA GLU A 132 -20.70 -20.36 24.97
C GLU A 132 -21.49 -19.29 25.73
N GLY A 133 -21.13 -18.02 25.57
CA GLY A 133 -21.53 -16.96 26.48
C GLY A 133 -20.70 -16.97 27.76
N GLU A 134 -20.83 -15.91 28.56
CA GLU A 134 -20.09 -15.77 29.81
C GLU A 134 -20.74 -16.61 30.92
N THR A 135 -20.27 -17.84 31.10
CA THR A 135 -20.66 -18.71 32.22
C THR A 135 -19.85 -18.37 33.49
N ASP A 136 -20.40 -18.64 34.68
CA ASP A 136 -19.70 -18.38 35.95
C ASP A 136 -18.33 -19.07 36.04
N ALA A 137 -18.20 -20.25 35.43
CA ALA A 137 -16.95 -21.00 35.37
C ALA A 137 -15.90 -20.31 34.47
N LEU A 138 -16.29 -19.79 33.30
CA LEU A 138 -15.38 -19.05 32.42
C LEU A 138 -15.03 -17.67 32.99
N ALA A 139 -15.98 -17.02 33.67
CA ALA A 139 -15.75 -15.76 34.36
C ALA A 139 -14.74 -15.90 35.51
N SER A 140 -14.88 -16.95 36.33
CA SER A 140 -13.94 -17.23 37.43
C SER A 140 -12.52 -17.58 36.95
N LEU A 141 -12.39 -18.36 35.87
CA LEU A 141 -11.09 -18.63 35.23
C LEU A 141 -10.43 -17.36 34.69
N SER A 142 -11.21 -16.50 34.03
CA SER A 142 -10.76 -15.21 33.53
C SER A 142 -10.28 -14.29 34.65
N ALA A 143 -11.01 -14.25 35.78
CA ALA A 143 -10.64 -13.44 36.95
C ALA A 143 -9.35 -13.94 37.61
N THR A 144 -9.14 -15.27 37.64
CA THR A 144 -7.94 -15.90 38.22
C THR A 144 -6.69 -15.64 37.37
N CYS A 145 -6.86 -15.48 36.06
CA CYS A 145 -5.78 -15.26 35.10
C CYS A 145 -5.62 -13.78 34.68
N ALA A 146 -6.37 -12.88 35.29
CA ALA A 146 -6.26 -11.45 35.05
C ALA A 146 -4.83 -10.99 35.41
N PRO A 147 -4.14 -10.28 34.52
CA PRO A 147 -2.79 -9.85 34.81
C PRO A 147 -2.80 -8.91 36.03
N ARG A 148 -1.85 -9.09 36.96
CA ARG A 148 -1.50 -8.05 37.94
C ARG A 148 -0.77 -6.91 37.22
N THR A 149 -1.48 -6.23 36.32
CA THR A 149 -1.03 -4.99 35.68
C THR A 149 -2.22 -4.07 35.60
N TRP A 150 -2.44 -3.36 36.71
CA TRP A 150 -3.01 -2.02 36.64
C TRP A 150 -1.96 -1.15 35.93
N LEU A 151 -2.23 -0.77 34.68
CA LEU A 151 -1.69 0.37 33.91
C LEU A 151 -1.62 0.04 32.41
N ALA A 152 -2.05 1.00 31.59
CA ALA A 152 -2.10 1.00 30.13
C ALA A 152 -3.23 0.20 29.48
N ARG A 153 -4.47 0.43 29.94
CA ARG A 153 -5.50 0.72 28.94
C ARG A 153 -4.93 1.92 28.18
N VAL A 154 -4.53 1.75 26.93
CA VAL A 154 -4.39 2.88 26.03
C VAL A 154 -5.81 3.44 25.97
N GLU A 155 -6.11 4.35 26.89
CA GLU A 155 -7.11 5.37 26.64
C GLU A 155 -6.81 5.84 25.23
N ALA A 156 -7.78 5.72 24.34
CA ALA A 156 -7.76 6.43 23.08
C ALA A 156 -7.19 7.80 23.42
N GLU A 157 -6.02 8.16 22.89
CA GLU A 157 -5.39 9.44 23.18
C GLU A 157 -6.53 10.46 23.11
N PRO A 158 -6.85 11.15 24.23
CA PRO A 158 -7.81 12.23 24.12
C PRO A 158 -7.23 13.11 23.02
N GLU A 159 -8.01 13.30 21.94
CA GLU A 159 -7.64 14.29 20.93
C GLU A 159 -7.22 15.53 21.72
N PRO A 160 -6.03 16.10 21.46
CA PRO A 160 -5.54 17.19 22.28
C PRO A 160 -6.64 18.24 22.30
N GLU A 161 -7.18 18.52 23.49
CA GLU A 161 -8.09 19.65 23.67
C GLU A 161 -7.34 20.85 23.09
N ALA A 162 -7.85 21.33 21.96
CA ALA A 162 -7.28 22.47 21.29
C ALA A 162 -7.40 23.64 22.27
N ASP A 163 -6.30 23.97 22.95
CA ASP A 163 -6.17 25.21 23.68
C ASP A 163 -6.48 26.33 22.69
N TYR A 164 -7.68 26.90 22.85
CA TYR A 164 -8.22 27.99 22.05
C TYR A 164 -7.42 29.26 22.36
N PHE A 165 -6.23 29.36 21.78
CA PHE A 165 -5.61 30.64 21.52
C PHE A 165 -6.16 31.14 20.18
N ASP A 166 -7.04 32.13 20.26
CA ASP A 166 -7.49 32.95 19.14
C ASP A 166 -6.27 33.50 18.38
N THR A 167 -5.84 32.74 17.38
CA THR A 167 -4.96 33.17 16.30
C THR A 167 -5.77 33.04 15.02
N PRO A 168 -5.69 34.01 14.09
CA PRO A 168 -6.56 33.99 12.93
C PRO A 168 -6.31 32.71 12.13
N ALA A 169 -7.39 31.98 11.88
CA ALA A 169 -7.46 30.86 10.97
C ALA A 169 -6.88 31.20 9.58
N THR A 170 -6.62 30.16 8.76
CA THR A 170 -6.56 30.17 7.26
C THR A 170 -5.21 29.95 6.55
N THR A 171 -4.31 29.09 7.04
CA THR A 171 -3.32 28.47 6.11
C THR A 171 -3.32 26.94 6.17
N PRO A 172 -3.58 26.25 5.04
CA PRO A 172 -3.41 24.81 4.96
C PRO A 172 -1.93 24.46 5.11
N ARG A 173 -1.65 23.44 5.94
CA ARG A 173 -0.31 23.02 6.35
C ARG A 173 0.14 21.72 5.69
N LEU A 174 -0.81 20.91 5.23
CA LEU A 174 -0.56 19.61 4.62
C LEU A 174 -1.39 19.42 3.36
N MET A 175 -0.75 18.97 2.29
CA MET A 175 -1.40 18.49 1.07
C MET A 175 -1.35 16.97 1.03
N VAL A 176 -2.49 16.34 0.84
CA VAL A 176 -2.59 14.88 0.72
C VAL A 176 -3.05 14.53 -0.68
N LEU A 177 -2.21 13.81 -1.41
CA LEU A 177 -2.43 13.37 -2.78
C LEU A 177 -2.78 11.88 -2.79
N ILE A 178 -4.02 11.54 -3.13
CA ILE A 178 -4.45 10.15 -3.30
C ILE A 178 -4.16 9.73 -4.75
N ILE A 179 -3.32 8.70 -4.90
CA ILE A 179 -2.78 8.24 -6.19
C ILE A 179 -2.85 6.71 -6.34
N GLY A 180 -2.80 6.20 -7.56
CA GLY A 180 -2.77 4.76 -7.82
C GLY A 180 -4.09 4.19 -8.35
N PRO A 181 -4.17 2.86 -8.55
CA PRO A 181 -5.22 2.22 -9.35
C PRO A 181 -6.63 2.35 -8.78
N PHE A 182 -6.74 2.58 -7.47
CA PHE A 182 -8.02 2.73 -6.79
C PHE A 182 -8.41 4.18 -6.52
N ALA A 183 -7.51 5.13 -6.73
CA ALA A 183 -7.69 6.53 -6.35
C ALA A 183 -8.89 7.19 -7.06
N GLN A 184 -8.97 7.06 -8.39
CA GLN A 184 -10.05 7.62 -9.19
C GLN A 184 -11.38 7.03 -8.70
N LYS A 185 -11.62 5.75 -8.96
CA LYS A 185 -12.90 5.08 -8.68
C LYS A 185 -13.41 5.22 -7.24
N TRP A 186 -12.54 5.20 -6.24
CA TRP A 186 -12.95 5.07 -4.83
C TRP A 186 -12.79 6.33 -3.98
N PHE A 187 -12.20 7.42 -4.50
CA PHE A 187 -11.94 8.62 -3.69
C PHE A 187 -12.38 9.92 -4.38
N HIS A 188 -13.27 9.87 -5.37
CA HIS A 188 -13.80 11.06 -6.06
C HIS A 188 -14.41 12.14 -5.11
N HIS A 189 -14.47 13.38 -5.61
CA HIS A 189 -14.45 14.64 -4.86
C HIS A 189 -15.58 14.89 -3.85
N ALA A 190 -16.64 14.07 -3.81
CA ALA A 190 -17.75 14.26 -2.86
C ALA A 190 -17.41 13.89 -1.40
N ASN A 191 -16.38 13.05 -1.18
CA ASN A 191 -16.01 12.54 0.15
C ASN A 191 -14.71 13.12 0.72
N LEU A 192 -14.03 14.01 -0.01
CA LEU A 192 -12.73 14.57 0.40
C LEU A 192 -12.85 15.82 1.28
N SER A 193 -14.06 16.38 1.40
CA SER A 193 -14.33 17.62 2.13
C SER A 193 -14.78 17.42 3.58
N THR A 194 -14.80 16.18 4.09
CA THR A 194 -15.43 15.85 5.38
C THR A 194 -14.47 15.54 6.53
N THR A 195 -13.15 15.72 6.37
CA THR A 195 -12.23 15.67 7.51
C THR A 195 -11.84 17.08 7.95
N ASP A 196 -12.14 17.36 9.20
CA ASP A 196 -11.95 18.57 9.99
C ASP A 196 -10.82 19.55 9.63
N ASN A 197 -11.16 20.83 9.84
CA ASN A 197 -10.27 21.94 10.20
C ASN A 197 -9.42 22.64 9.13
N GLY A 198 -9.72 22.59 7.83
CA GLY A 198 -9.15 23.53 6.84
C GLY A 198 -7.61 23.56 6.71
N HIS A 199 -6.91 22.66 7.41
CA HIS A 199 -5.45 22.57 7.48
C HIS A 199 -4.89 21.51 6.53
N ILE A 200 -5.73 20.60 6.03
CA ILE A 200 -5.38 19.55 5.07
C ILE A 200 -6.11 19.80 3.75
N ILE A 201 -5.37 19.83 2.64
CA ILE A 201 -5.94 19.84 1.29
C ILE A 201 -5.87 18.42 0.73
N TRP A 202 -7.02 17.79 0.57
CA TRP A 202 -7.15 16.49 -0.09
C TRP A 202 -7.31 16.66 -1.59
N MET A 203 -6.55 15.91 -2.36
CA MET A 203 -6.70 15.85 -3.81
C MET A 203 -6.51 14.43 -4.32
N VAL A 204 -7.31 14.06 -5.31
CA VAL A 204 -7.10 12.85 -6.09
C VAL A 204 -6.34 13.20 -7.36
N ALA A 205 -5.26 12.48 -7.61
CA ALA A 205 -4.60 12.48 -8.91
C ALA A 205 -5.05 11.22 -9.66
N GLU A 206 -6.07 11.42 -10.50
CA GLU A 206 -6.73 10.34 -11.26
C GLU A 206 -5.75 9.67 -12.23
N HIS A 207 -4.85 10.46 -12.79
CA HIS A 207 -3.78 10.01 -13.66
C HIS A 207 -2.45 10.57 -13.21
N ALA A 208 -1.38 9.83 -13.43
CA ALA A 208 -0.06 10.27 -13.01
C ALA A 208 0.40 11.52 -13.79
N THR A 209 -0.01 11.72 -15.06
CA THR A 209 0.29 12.95 -15.82
C THR A 209 -0.41 14.17 -15.20
N THR A 210 -1.60 14.00 -14.63
CA THR A 210 -2.28 15.06 -13.88
C THR A 210 -1.61 15.36 -12.53
N LEU A 211 -0.85 14.43 -11.96
CA LEU A 211 -0.11 14.63 -10.70
C LEU A 211 0.95 15.74 -10.86
N ALA A 212 1.79 15.66 -11.89
CA ALA A 212 2.88 16.62 -12.09
C ALA A 212 2.35 18.05 -12.29
N ASN A 213 1.33 18.22 -13.15
CA ASN A 213 0.74 19.52 -13.43
C ASN A 213 0.03 20.12 -12.20
N ARG A 214 -0.73 19.29 -11.45
CA ARG A 214 -1.42 19.74 -10.23
C ARG A 214 -0.44 20.07 -9.12
N LEU A 215 0.63 19.28 -8.97
CA LEU A 215 1.68 19.55 -7.99
C LEU A 215 2.42 20.86 -8.32
N ALA A 216 2.85 21.04 -9.57
CA ALA A 216 3.57 22.26 -9.98
C ALA A 216 2.73 23.52 -9.75
N HIS A 217 1.45 23.51 -10.17
CA HIS A 217 0.54 24.63 -9.95
C HIS A 217 0.32 24.92 -8.46
N LYS A 218 0.24 23.88 -7.62
CA LYS A 218 -0.02 24.06 -6.18
C LYS A 218 1.22 24.45 -5.38
N GLU A 219 2.40 23.95 -5.74
CA GLU A 219 3.68 24.38 -5.16
C GLU A 219 3.93 25.87 -5.43
N GLU A 220 3.51 26.39 -6.58
CA GLU A 220 3.55 27.83 -6.88
C GLU A 220 2.60 28.63 -5.96
N THR A 221 1.38 28.14 -5.74
CA THR A 221 0.41 28.83 -4.86
C THR A 221 0.72 28.72 -3.37
N HIS A 222 1.37 27.63 -2.93
CA HIS A 222 1.61 27.32 -1.52
C HIS A 222 3.00 26.67 -1.29
N PRO A 223 4.10 27.44 -1.39
CA PRO A 223 5.46 26.89 -1.38
C PRO A 223 5.92 26.30 -0.03
N SER A 224 5.29 26.68 1.09
CA SER A 224 5.63 26.22 2.45
C SER A 224 4.84 24.98 2.90
N MET A 225 3.97 24.42 2.04
CA MET A 225 3.10 23.30 2.42
C MET A 225 3.83 21.94 2.33
N ALA A 226 3.67 21.12 3.36
CA ALA A 226 4.12 19.73 3.31
C ALA A 226 3.23 18.93 2.35
N VAL A 227 3.81 18.01 1.57
CA VAL A 227 3.07 17.16 0.63
C VAL A 227 3.29 15.70 0.99
N VAL A 228 2.21 14.94 1.12
CA VAL A 228 2.19 13.49 1.34
C VAL A 228 1.33 12.84 0.26
N THR A 229 1.75 11.67 -0.20
CA THR A 229 0.96 10.83 -1.13
C THR A 229 0.42 9.61 -0.41
N LEU A 230 -0.86 9.31 -0.60
CA LEU A 230 -1.49 8.07 -0.18
C LEU A 230 -1.69 7.18 -1.39
N PHE A 231 -1.30 5.92 -1.25
CA PHE A 231 -1.48 4.91 -2.29
C PHE A 231 -2.45 3.83 -1.78
N PRO A 232 -3.77 4.02 -1.94
CA PRO A 232 -4.77 3.08 -1.46
C PRO A 232 -4.71 1.75 -2.23
N ILE A 233 -4.84 0.64 -1.50
CA ILE A 233 -4.87 -0.74 -2.00
C ILE A 233 -6.04 -1.45 -1.33
N LEU A 234 -7.02 -1.85 -2.14
CA LEU A 234 -8.18 -2.60 -1.68
C LEU A 234 -7.92 -4.10 -1.88
N ALA A 235 -7.96 -4.87 -0.79
CA ALA A 235 -7.62 -6.30 -0.78
C ALA A 235 -8.42 -7.13 -1.80
N ASP A 236 -9.73 -6.90 -1.90
CA ASP A 236 -10.63 -7.51 -2.90
C ASP A 236 -11.12 -6.47 -3.93
N GLY A 237 -10.32 -5.43 -4.16
CA GLY A 237 -10.63 -4.41 -5.17
C GLY A 237 -10.62 -4.95 -6.61
N VAL A 238 -9.88 -6.03 -6.86
CA VAL A 238 -9.74 -6.72 -8.15
C VAL A 238 -9.88 -8.23 -7.98
N GLU A 239 -10.09 -8.93 -9.09
CA GLU A 239 -10.49 -10.34 -9.11
C GLU A 239 -9.43 -11.29 -8.52
N ASN A 240 -8.15 -11.09 -8.82
CA ASN A 240 -7.05 -11.95 -8.37
C ASN A 240 -5.75 -11.17 -8.18
N SER A 241 -4.76 -11.78 -7.51
CA SER A 241 -3.46 -11.16 -7.21
C SER A 241 -2.64 -10.82 -8.46
N THR A 242 -2.84 -11.53 -9.57
CA THR A 242 -2.15 -11.29 -10.84
C THR A 242 -2.59 -9.97 -11.46
N VAL A 243 -3.92 -9.74 -11.54
CA VAL A 243 -4.49 -8.47 -12.02
C VAL A 243 -4.04 -7.31 -11.14
N LEU A 244 -3.99 -7.51 -9.81
CA LEU A 244 -3.47 -6.48 -8.91
C LEU A 244 -2.00 -6.16 -9.21
N THR A 245 -1.19 -7.19 -9.43
CA THR A 245 0.23 -7.05 -9.79
C THR A 245 0.42 -6.30 -11.11
N GLU A 246 -0.36 -6.63 -12.13
CA GLU A 246 -0.34 -5.93 -13.43
C GLU A 246 -0.71 -4.46 -13.28
N GLN A 247 -1.75 -4.13 -12.51
CA GLN A 247 -2.13 -2.74 -12.24
C GLN A 247 -1.01 -1.98 -11.53
N LEU A 248 -0.42 -2.55 -10.46
CA LEU A 248 0.69 -1.93 -9.75
C LEU A 248 1.91 -1.73 -10.66
N THR A 249 2.23 -2.73 -11.49
CA THR A 249 3.34 -2.65 -12.44
C THR A 249 3.10 -1.57 -13.51
N SER A 250 1.87 -1.47 -14.03
CA SER A 250 1.47 -0.39 -14.94
C SER A 250 1.66 0.98 -14.29
N TRP A 251 1.25 1.14 -13.02
CA TRP A 251 1.46 2.39 -12.30
C TRP A 251 2.93 2.71 -12.03
N GLN A 252 3.77 1.70 -11.77
CA GLN A 252 5.22 1.89 -11.67
C GLN A 252 5.79 2.46 -12.97
N PHE A 253 5.45 1.89 -14.13
CA PHE A 253 5.90 2.40 -15.43
C PHE A 253 5.46 3.85 -15.63
N VAL A 254 4.18 4.13 -15.35
CA VAL A 254 3.64 5.47 -15.49
C VAL A 254 4.39 6.47 -14.59
N PHE A 255 4.61 6.16 -13.30
CA PHE A 255 5.34 7.05 -12.40
C PHE A 255 6.83 7.20 -12.76
N SER A 256 7.46 6.16 -13.30
CA SER A 256 8.85 6.25 -13.75
C SER A 256 9.04 7.24 -14.89
N SER A 257 8.00 7.48 -15.69
CA SER A 257 8.05 8.44 -16.80
C SER A 257 7.91 9.91 -16.36
N ILE A 258 7.51 10.15 -15.11
CA ILE A 258 7.22 11.49 -14.59
C ILE A 258 8.44 12.11 -13.95
N ARG A 259 8.71 13.38 -14.28
CA ARG A 259 9.70 14.20 -13.60
C ARG A 259 9.03 15.09 -12.57
N LEU A 260 9.37 14.87 -11.30
CA LEU A 260 8.98 15.73 -10.19
C LEU A 260 10.19 16.53 -9.69
N SER A 261 9.95 17.73 -9.17
CA SER A 261 10.95 18.62 -8.57
C SER A 261 11.64 17.99 -7.36
N ARG A 262 10.92 17.14 -6.62
CA ARG A 262 11.37 16.39 -5.45
C ARG A 262 10.72 15.01 -5.40
N ARG A 263 11.32 14.08 -4.66
CA ARG A 263 10.66 12.81 -4.34
C ARG A 263 9.53 13.06 -3.35
N LEU A 264 8.38 12.42 -3.59
CA LEU A 264 7.20 12.57 -2.74
C LEU A 264 7.12 11.44 -1.71
N PRO A 265 6.94 11.75 -0.41
CA PRO A 265 6.69 10.72 0.59
C PRO A 265 5.35 10.04 0.30
N CYS A 266 5.36 8.71 0.30
CA CYS A 266 4.28 7.86 -0.13
C CYS A 266 3.97 6.81 0.93
N ILE A 267 2.71 6.72 1.31
CA ILE A 267 2.18 5.79 2.31
C ILE A 267 1.22 4.84 1.59
N PRO A 268 1.58 3.58 1.39
CA PRO A 268 0.63 2.55 1.00
C PRO A 268 -0.42 2.35 2.10
N VAL A 269 -1.69 2.41 1.71
CA VAL A 269 -2.83 2.28 2.63
C VAL A 269 -3.63 1.05 2.24
N PHE A 270 -3.64 0.04 3.09
CA PHE A 270 -4.32 -1.23 2.84
C PHE A 270 -5.69 -1.24 3.51
N TYR A 271 -6.71 -1.55 2.73
CA TYR A 271 -8.08 -1.69 3.19
C TYR A 271 -8.48 -3.17 3.18
N THR A 272 -8.72 -3.73 4.36
CA THR A 272 -9.28 -5.08 4.55
C THR A 272 -10.15 -5.16 5.82
N ARG A 273 -11.02 -6.16 5.93
CA ARG A 273 -11.80 -6.41 7.15
C ARG A 273 -11.02 -7.38 8.04
N LEU A 274 -10.66 -6.94 9.25
CA LEU A 274 -9.80 -7.69 10.18
C LEU A 274 -10.50 -8.08 11.48
N SER A 275 -11.55 -7.37 11.90
CA SER A 275 -12.32 -7.73 13.10
C SER A 275 -13.82 -7.44 12.97
N GLN A 276 -14.58 -7.93 13.97
CA GLN A 276 -15.99 -7.64 14.16
C GLN A 276 -16.25 -6.30 14.88
N GLN A 277 -15.21 -5.56 15.30
CA GLN A 277 -15.38 -4.34 16.09
C GLN A 277 -16.06 -3.23 15.29
N ARG A 278 -17.19 -2.71 15.77
CA ARG A 278 -17.89 -1.59 15.13
C ARG A 278 -18.21 -0.54 16.19
N HIS A 279 -18.03 0.74 15.85
CA HIS A 279 -18.43 1.83 16.74
C HIS A 279 -19.95 2.02 16.68
N SER A 280 -20.57 2.27 17.83
CA SER A 280 -22.03 2.39 17.93
C SER A 280 -22.62 3.57 17.15
N HIS A 281 -21.85 4.65 16.99
CA HIS A 281 -22.29 5.89 16.36
C HIS A 281 -21.77 6.04 14.92
N ASP A 282 -20.78 5.25 14.52
CA ASP A 282 -20.23 5.20 13.16
C ASP A 282 -19.67 3.79 12.90
N PRO A 283 -20.52 2.83 12.50
CA PRO A 283 -20.08 1.45 12.30
C PRO A 283 -19.11 1.30 11.13
N ASP A 284 -19.04 2.26 10.21
CA ASP A 284 -18.15 2.21 9.05
C ASP A 284 -16.80 2.90 9.31
N ARG A 285 -16.63 3.52 10.49
CA ARG A 285 -15.35 4.06 10.96
C ARG A 285 -14.28 2.97 10.95
N ALA A 286 -13.21 3.17 10.18
CA ALA A 286 -12.07 2.27 10.18
C ALA A 286 -11.23 2.42 11.46
N ILE A 287 -10.70 1.29 11.92
CA ILE A 287 -9.68 1.23 12.96
C ILE A 287 -8.32 1.19 12.26
N TRP A 288 -7.49 2.21 12.51
CA TRP A 288 -6.22 2.41 11.83
C TRP A 288 -5.07 1.83 12.63
N THR A 289 -4.24 1.01 11.98
CA THR A 289 -2.92 0.62 12.47
C THR A 289 -1.87 1.14 11.51
N SER A 290 -0.90 1.91 11.99
CA SER A 290 0.07 2.56 11.11
C SER A 290 1.50 2.45 11.63
N SER A 291 2.46 2.38 10.70
CA SER A 291 3.88 2.62 10.93
C SER A 291 4.25 3.84 10.08
N LEU A 292 4.03 5.03 10.65
CA LEU A 292 4.36 6.30 10.01
C LEU A 292 5.69 6.81 10.57
N MET A 293 6.52 7.40 9.70
CA MET A 293 7.75 8.06 10.09
C MET A 293 7.65 9.57 9.84
N MET A 294 8.14 10.38 10.78
CA MET A 294 8.25 11.82 10.57
C MET A 294 9.51 12.13 9.73
N PRO A 295 9.51 13.19 8.89
CA PRO A 295 10.69 13.60 8.15
C PRO A 295 11.90 13.91 9.06
N PRO A 296 13.15 13.69 8.62
CA PRO A 296 13.55 13.18 7.32
C PRO A 296 13.36 11.66 7.20
N TYR A 297 12.80 11.21 6.08
CA TYR A 297 12.55 9.80 5.82
C TYR A 297 13.88 9.05 5.61
N GLY A 298 14.20 8.12 6.52
CA GLY A 298 15.35 7.22 6.36
C GLY A 298 15.14 6.20 5.22
N GLN A 299 16.15 5.35 4.97
CA GLN A 299 15.98 4.21 4.05
C GLN A 299 15.02 3.17 4.67
N LEU A 300 13.73 3.34 4.39
CA LEU A 300 12.67 2.41 4.82
C LEU A 300 12.50 1.29 3.80
N THR A 301 12.22 0.08 4.30
CA THR A 301 11.77 -1.05 3.48
C THR A 301 10.36 -1.44 3.89
N LEU A 302 9.54 -1.88 2.94
CA LEU A 302 8.19 -2.37 3.24
C LEU A 302 8.23 -3.50 4.26
N GLU A 303 9.20 -4.42 4.15
CA GLU A 303 9.37 -5.51 5.11
C GLU A 303 9.54 -4.97 6.54
N SER A 304 10.36 -3.94 6.74
CA SER A 304 10.53 -3.32 8.06
C SER A 304 9.25 -2.63 8.57
N CYS A 305 8.51 -1.94 7.69
CA CYS A 305 7.24 -1.30 8.04
C CYS A 305 6.18 -2.33 8.43
N PHE A 306 6.06 -3.44 7.68
CA PHE A 306 5.12 -4.51 8.01
C PHE A 306 5.50 -5.26 9.28
N ARG A 307 6.80 -5.47 9.55
CA ARG A 307 7.24 -6.03 10.83
C ARG A 307 6.79 -5.16 12.00
N GLN A 308 7.01 -3.85 11.92
CA GLN A 308 6.53 -2.91 12.95
C GLN A 308 5.00 -2.91 13.07
N LEU A 309 4.28 -3.08 11.96
CA LEU A 309 2.82 -3.17 11.97
C LEU A 309 2.35 -4.42 12.71
N VAL A 310 2.96 -5.59 12.43
CA VAL A 310 2.69 -6.84 13.17
C VAL A 310 3.01 -6.69 14.64
N ASP A 311 4.15 -6.07 14.98
CA ASP A 311 4.53 -5.83 16.38
C ASP A 311 3.51 -4.93 17.09
N LYS A 312 2.99 -3.89 16.42
CA LYS A 312 1.92 -3.04 16.95
C LYS A 312 0.62 -3.81 17.14
N LEU A 313 0.21 -4.65 16.19
CA LEU A 313 -0.98 -5.49 16.32
C LEU A 313 -0.83 -6.47 17.50
N ASN A 314 0.33 -7.10 17.62
CA ASN A 314 0.65 -8.02 18.71
C ASN A 314 0.66 -7.33 20.09
N ALA A 315 1.17 -6.09 20.15
CA ALA A 315 1.21 -5.32 21.40
C ALA A 315 -0.19 -4.99 21.95
N HIS A 316 -1.21 -4.93 21.10
CA HIS A 316 -2.62 -4.75 21.51
C HIS A 316 -3.31 -6.08 21.83
N ASP A 317 -2.72 -7.21 21.46
CA ASP A 317 -3.25 -8.54 21.74
C ASP A 317 -2.78 -9.02 23.12
N ASP A 318 -3.52 -8.61 24.16
CA ASP A 318 -3.32 -9.04 25.54
C ASP A 318 -4.02 -10.38 25.87
N GLY A 319 -4.63 -11.01 24.87
CA GLY A 319 -5.43 -12.22 24.98
C GLY A 319 -6.80 -12.04 25.66
N GLN A 320 -7.23 -10.82 25.98
CA GLN A 320 -8.53 -10.52 26.58
C GLN A 320 -9.46 -9.76 25.63
N ASP A 321 -8.93 -8.83 24.82
CA ASP A 321 -9.73 -8.16 23.79
C ASP A 321 -9.88 -9.06 22.55
N LEU A 322 -11.08 -9.61 22.38
CA LEU A 322 -11.46 -10.42 21.23
C LEU A 322 -11.13 -9.71 19.91
N TYR A 323 -11.38 -8.41 19.80
CA TYR A 323 -11.18 -7.70 18.54
C TYR A 323 -9.70 -7.45 18.25
N ALA A 324 -8.87 -7.26 19.27
CA ALA A 324 -7.43 -7.21 19.11
C ALA A 324 -6.86 -8.56 18.65
N ILE A 325 -7.33 -9.67 19.24
CA ILE A 325 -6.99 -11.04 18.80
C ILE A 325 -7.33 -11.25 17.32
N GLN A 326 -8.55 -10.87 16.91
CA GLN A 326 -9.01 -10.96 15.52
C GLN A 326 -8.11 -10.13 14.58
N ARG A 327 -7.83 -8.87 14.94
CA ARG A 327 -6.98 -7.98 14.14
C ARG A 327 -5.56 -8.49 14.00
N TYR A 328 -4.97 -9.02 15.07
CA TYR A 328 -3.63 -9.58 15.02
C TYR A 328 -3.58 -10.82 14.11
N ALA A 329 -4.54 -11.73 14.26
CA ALA A 329 -4.62 -12.96 13.47
C ALA A 329 -4.83 -12.68 11.97
N LEU A 330 -5.88 -11.92 11.60
CA LEU A 330 -6.15 -11.59 10.21
C LEU A 330 -5.12 -10.60 9.63
N GLY A 331 -4.58 -9.67 10.42
CA GLY A 331 -3.53 -8.76 9.99
C GLY A 331 -2.22 -9.48 9.66
N SER A 332 -1.82 -10.44 10.49
CA SER A 332 -0.66 -11.30 10.20
C SER A 332 -0.88 -12.16 8.95
N THR A 333 -2.10 -12.70 8.82
CA THR A 333 -2.51 -13.48 7.64
C THR A 333 -2.49 -12.64 6.36
N PHE A 334 -2.97 -11.40 6.44
CA PHE A 334 -2.97 -10.45 5.33
C PHE A 334 -1.56 -10.12 4.84
N ILE A 335 -0.62 -9.94 5.77
CA ILE A 335 0.79 -9.69 5.43
C ILE A 335 1.43 -10.94 4.80
N ALA A 336 1.06 -12.14 5.26
CA ALA A 336 1.49 -13.38 4.62
C ALA A 336 0.99 -13.48 3.16
N TRP A 337 -0.25 -13.08 2.88
CA TRP A 337 -0.77 -13.01 1.51
C TRP A 337 0.01 -12.03 0.63
N LEU A 338 0.35 -10.83 1.13
CA LEU A 338 1.16 -9.86 0.39
C LEU A 338 2.54 -10.42 0.03
N ALA A 339 3.15 -11.19 0.93
CA ALA A 339 4.43 -11.84 0.70
C ALA A 339 4.32 -13.00 -0.30
N GLU A 340 3.39 -13.94 -0.09
CA GLU A 340 3.20 -15.11 -0.94
C GLU A 340 2.76 -14.75 -2.36
N SER A 341 1.92 -13.71 -2.50
CA SER A 341 1.46 -13.20 -3.80
C SER A 341 2.48 -12.29 -4.50
N ARG A 342 3.68 -12.10 -3.91
CA ARG A 342 4.75 -11.19 -4.41
C ARG A 342 4.37 -9.71 -4.51
N LEU A 343 3.19 -9.32 -4.03
CA LEU A 343 2.72 -7.94 -4.01
C LEU A 343 3.67 -7.03 -3.21
N MET A 344 4.25 -7.57 -2.13
CA MET A 344 5.30 -6.90 -1.35
C MET A 344 6.46 -6.42 -2.22
N ASN A 345 6.96 -7.29 -3.11
CA ASN A 345 8.12 -7.00 -3.95
C ASN A 345 7.76 -5.99 -5.05
N VAL A 346 6.57 -6.11 -5.62
CA VAL A 346 6.06 -5.20 -6.65
C VAL A 346 5.90 -3.80 -6.07
N LEU A 347 5.30 -3.68 -4.88
CA LEU A 347 5.15 -2.40 -4.19
C LEU A 347 6.50 -1.80 -3.78
N GLN A 348 7.42 -2.61 -3.28
CA GLN A 348 8.77 -2.16 -2.93
C GLN A 348 9.49 -1.60 -4.17
N THR A 349 9.36 -2.29 -5.31
CA THR A 349 9.96 -1.89 -6.58
C THR A 349 9.34 -0.60 -7.10
N LEU A 350 8.01 -0.48 -7.03
CA LEU A 350 7.28 0.73 -7.37
C LEU A 350 7.78 1.91 -6.55
N LEU A 351 7.88 1.78 -5.23
CA LEU A 351 8.28 2.88 -4.35
C LEU A 351 9.78 3.21 -4.41
N ALA A 352 10.63 2.25 -4.78
CA ALA A 352 12.08 2.48 -4.88
C ALA A 352 12.50 3.10 -6.22
N ASN A 353 11.84 2.73 -7.32
CA ASN A 353 12.26 3.05 -8.69
C ASN A 353 11.45 4.19 -9.34
N THR A 354 10.58 4.85 -8.59
CA THR A 354 9.75 5.97 -9.07
C THR A 354 10.11 7.24 -8.27
N PRO A 355 9.58 8.42 -8.60
CA PRO A 355 9.78 9.61 -7.76
C PRO A 355 9.00 9.56 -6.43
N LEU A 356 8.37 8.44 -6.09
CA LEU A 356 7.80 8.21 -4.77
C LEU A 356 8.91 7.76 -3.80
N ASN A 357 8.70 7.96 -2.50
CA ASN A 357 9.56 7.44 -1.45
C ASN A 357 8.71 6.85 -0.33
N LEU A 358 9.03 5.65 0.15
CA LEU A 358 8.27 5.03 1.24
C LEU A 358 8.38 5.89 2.50
N ALA A 359 7.23 6.33 3.03
CA ALA A 359 7.12 7.14 4.25
C ALA A 359 6.49 6.40 5.42
N GLY A 360 6.03 5.18 5.19
CA GLY A 360 5.32 4.35 6.17
C GLY A 360 4.28 3.46 5.50
N VAL A 361 3.55 2.69 6.29
CA VAL A 361 2.43 1.86 5.84
C VAL A 361 1.25 2.03 6.79
N MET A 362 0.03 2.02 6.25
CA MET A 362 -1.20 2.03 7.02
C MET A 362 -2.06 0.83 6.67
N LEU A 363 -2.68 0.24 7.68
CA LEU A 363 -3.65 -0.84 7.58
C LEU A 363 -4.96 -0.38 8.22
N ALA A 364 -6.03 -0.36 7.44
CA ALA A 364 -7.37 -0.06 7.87
C ALA A 364 -8.14 -1.36 8.07
N ASP A 365 -8.56 -1.63 9.31
CA ASP A 365 -9.66 -2.57 9.58
C ASP A 365 -10.97 -1.84 9.29
N TYR A 366 -11.53 -2.09 8.10
CA TYR A 366 -12.66 -1.32 7.60
C TYR A 366 -13.92 -2.19 7.39
N GLY A 367 -15.03 -1.71 7.97
CA GLY A 367 -16.42 -1.95 7.52
C GLY A 367 -16.90 -3.40 7.33
N ARG A 368 -18.05 -3.54 6.66
CA ARG A 368 -18.78 -4.81 6.45
C ARG A 368 -18.13 -5.78 5.46
N GLY A 369 -16.90 -5.50 5.00
CA GLY A 369 -16.20 -6.28 3.98
C GLY A 369 -16.49 -5.78 2.57
N PHE A 370 -16.24 -6.63 1.58
CA PHE A 370 -16.42 -6.31 0.16
C PHE A 370 -17.72 -6.90 -0.38
N ILE A 371 -18.30 -6.29 -1.41
CA ILE A 371 -19.51 -6.81 -2.08
C ILE A 371 -19.23 -7.97 -3.05
N ARG A 372 -17.97 -8.33 -3.23
CA ARG A 372 -17.51 -9.42 -4.10
C ARG A 372 -16.21 -10.01 -3.54
N HIS A 373 -15.97 -11.29 -3.84
CA HIS A 373 -14.68 -11.92 -3.60
C HIS A 373 -13.67 -11.44 -4.65
N GLY A 374 -12.45 -11.15 -4.21
CA GLY A 374 -11.35 -10.74 -5.07
C GLY A 374 -10.05 -11.46 -4.69
N ALA A 375 -8.93 -10.80 -4.92
CA ALA A 375 -7.60 -11.37 -4.75
C ALA A 375 -7.33 -11.95 -3.36
N TRP A 376 -7.74 -11.23 -2.30
CA TRP A 376 -7.55 -11.66 -0.93
C TRP A 376 -8.49 -12.81 -0.55
N SER A 377 -9.78 -12.68 -0.89
CA SER A 377 -10.80 -13.70 -0.66
C SER A 377 -10.48 -15.02 -1.37
N GLN A 378 -10.00 -14.96 -2.61
CA GLN A 378 -9.58 -16.15 -3.35
C GLN A 378 -8.41 -16.85 -2.66
N TRP A 379 -7.39 -16.09 -2.25
CA TRP A 379 -6.27 -16.66 -1.51
C TRP A 379 -6.71 -17.29 -0.18
N LEU A 380 -7.64 -16.67 0.55
CA LEU A 380 -8.22 -17.25 1.76
C LEU A 380 -8.94 -18.57 1.48
N SER A 381 -9.73 -18.64 0.41
CA SER A 381 -10.39 -19.87 -0.02
C SER A 381 -9.39 -20.97 -0.38
N GLU A 382 -8.35 -20.62 -1.15
CA GLU A 382 -7.31 -21.55 -1.59
C GLU A 382 -6.44 -22.08 -0.45
N ARG A 383 -6.21 -21.28 0.61
CA ARG A 383 -5.39 -21.65 1.76
C ARG A 383 -6.19 -22.29 2.89
N TYR A 384 -7.36 -21.74 3.20
CA TYR A 384 -8.13 -22.11 4.38
C TYR A 384 -9.48 -22.76 4.07
N GLY A 385 -9.90 -22.81 2.81
CA GLY A 385 -11.17 -23.46 2.44
C GLY A 385 -12.41 -22.69 2.91
N ILE A 386 -12.26 -21.41 3.22
CA ILE A 386 -13.34 -20.52 3.65
C ILE A 386 -13.23 -19.19 2.92
N LEU A 387 -14.37 -18.71 2.43
CA LEU A 387 -14.52 -17.39 1.81
C LEU A 387 -15.11 -16.43 2.85
N PRO A 388 -14.65 -15.17 2.94
CA PRO A 388 -15.31 -14.19 3.79
C PRO A 388 -16.74 -13.92 3.29
N ALA A 389 -17.66 -13.58 4.19
CA ALA A 389 -18.98 -13.13 3.77
C ALA A 389 -18.91 -11.83 2.97
N LEU A 390 -19.87 -11.67 2.06
CA LEU A 390 -19.99 -10.47 1.25
C LEU A 390 -20.83 -9.41 1.98
N SER A 391 -20.41 -8.16 1.86
CA SER A 391 -21.22 -7.03 2.27
C SER A 391 -22.45 -6.88 1.37
N THR A 392 -23.57 -6.45 1.93
CA THR A 392 -24.79 -6.14 1.17
C THR A 392 -24.71 -4.82 0.41
N SER A 393 -23.80 -3.93 0.79
CA SER A 393 -23.62 -2.61 0.17
C SER A 393 -22.16 -2.23 0.02
N ILE A 394 -21.90 -1.36 -0.97
CA ILE A 394 -20.59 -0.74 -1.19
C ILE A 394 -20.42 0.37 -0.16
N ALA A 395 -19.45 0.21 0.74
CA ALA A 395 -18.98 1.29 1.60
C ALA A 395 -17.76 1.96 0.94
N MET A 396 -17.74 3.30 0.94
CA MET A 396 -16.58 4.05 0.47
C MET A 396 -15.45 3.91 1.50
N PRO A 397 -14.20 3.65 1.08
CA PRO A 397 -13.08 3.54 2.00
C PRO A 397 -12.90 4.83 2.80
N PRO A 398 -12.82 4.78 4.14
CA PRO A 398 -12.62 5.97 4.94
C PRO A 398 -11.21 6.56 4.73
N LEU A 399 -11.09 7.87 4.91
CA LEU A 399 -9.81 8.57 4.87
C LEU A 399 -9.09 8.43 6.22
N PRO A 400 -7.75 8.26 6.23
CA PRO A 400 -6.99 8.23 7.47
C PRO A 400 -6.87 9.62 8.09
N SER A 401 -6.79 9.68 9.42
CA SER A 401 -6.23 10.83 10.11
C SER A 401 -4.70 10.83 9.95
N LEU A 402 -4.12 11.97 9.59
CA LEU A 402 -2.68 12.14 9.40
C LEU A 402 -2.15 13.20 10.37
N PRO A 403 -0.96 12.99 10.97
CA PRO A 403 -0.35 13.99 11.83
C PRO A 403 0.01 15.24 11.02
N LEU A 404 -0.31 16.41 11.55
CA LEU A 404 0.09 17.68 10.94
C LEU A 404 1.60 17.89 11.13
N PRO A 405 2.29 18.48 10.14
CA PRO A 405 3.70 18.84 10.31
C PRO A 405 3.86 19.87 11.45
N PRO A 406 4.99 19.81 12.19
CA PRO A 406 5.27 20.79 13.25
C PRO A 406 5.29 22.21 12.67
N GLN A 407 4.84 23.20 13.44
CA GLN A 407 4.91 24.59 13.01
C GLN A 407 6.39 24.98 12.80
N PRO A 408 6.73 25.74 11.74
CA PRO A 408 8.07 26.31 11.65
C PRO A 408 8.28 27.20 12.88
N GLU A 409 9.31 26.93 13.69
CA GLU A 409 9.72 27.84 14.75
C GLU A 409 9.95 29.22 14.14
N ILE A 410 9.22 30.22 14.62
CA ILE A 410 9.55 31.61 14.33
C ILE A 410 10.88 31.85 15.02
N VAL A 411 11.97 31.77 14.27
CA VAL A 411 13.26 32.32 14.69
C VAL A 411 13.05 33.83 14.74
N VAL A 412 12.64 34.33 15.90
CA VAL A 412 12.70 35.76 16.19
C VAL A 412 14.16 36.11 16.15
N TRP A 413 14.59 36.80 15.08
CA TRP A 413 15.87 37.47 15.09
C TRP A 413 15.82 38.49 16.22
N GLN A 414 16.30 38.12 17.40
CA GLN A 414 16.67 39.13 18.40
C GLN A 414 17.80 39.91 17.76
N GLU A 415 17.50 41.17 17.41
CA GLU A 415 18.51 42.15 17.07
C GLU A 415 19.54 42.13 18.22
N PRO A 416 20.81 41.81 17.96
CA PRO A 416 21.77 41.69 19.05
C PRO A 416 21.82 43.03 19.77
N GLU A 417 21.64 43.01 21.11
CA GLU A 417 21.79 44.21 21.93
C GLU A 417 23.11 44.91 21.55
N PRO A 418 23.11 46.24 21.40
CA PRO A 418 24.32 46.96 21.07
C PRO A 418 25.36 46.66 22.16
N LEU A 419 26.42 45.94 21.77
CA LEU A 419 27.57 45.68 22.62
C LEU A 419 28.10 47.02 23.12
N ASN A 420 27.89 47.30 24.41
CA ASN A 420 28.59 48.37 25.11
C ASN A 420 30.09 48.07 25.03
N ALA A 421 30.79 48.77 24.15
CA ALA A 421 32.22 48.63 23.98
C ALA A 421 32.96 49.02 25.27
N PRO A 422 33.79 48.13 25.86
CA PRO A 422 34.68 48.55 26.93
C PRO A 422 35.84 49.39 26.35
N ALA A 423 36.25 50.40 27.11
CA ALA A 423 37.30 51.35 26.76
C ALA A 423 38.66 50.68 26.46
N PRO A 424 39.51 51.26 25.59
CA PRO A 424 40.67 50.57 25.05
C PRO A 424 41.79 50.45 26.08
N HIS A 425 42.17 49.20 26.40
CA HIS A 425 43.40 48.91 27.13
C HIS A 425 44.57 48.76 26.15
N ARG A 426 45.48 49.74 26.13
CA ARG A 426 46.76 49.66 25.42
C ARG A 426 47.64 48.59 26.08
N SER A 427 48.05 47.58 25.33
CA SER A 427 49.19 46.73 25.69
C SER A 427 50.15 46.61 24.50
N SER A 428 51.43 46.82 24.77
CA SER A 428 52.51 46.80 23.79
C SER A 428 52.93 45.36 23.47
N LEU A 429 52.87 44.99 22.20
CA LEU A 429 53.32 43.69 21.70
C LEU A 429 54.85 43.64 21.63
N ARG A 430 55.44 42.65 22.31
CA ARG A 430 56.88 42.37 22.32
C ARG A 430 57.35 41.76 20.97
N PRO A 431 58.61 41.98 20.55
CA PRO A 431 59.10 41.70 19.20
C PRO A 431 59.15 40.22 18.77
N VAL A 432 58.84 39.27 19.66
CA VAL A 432 58.85 37.82 19.37
C VAL A 432 57.61 37.36 18.61
N THR A 433 56.46 38.06 18.73
CA THR A 433 55.22 37.70 18.03
C THR A 433 55.21 38.10 16.55
N ILE A 434 55.99 39.12 16.16
CA ILE A 434 56.11 39.57 14.76
C ILE A 434 56.92 38.57 13.93
N GLY A 435 57.96 37.96 14.52
CA GLY A 435 58.78 36.95 13.83
C GLY A 435 58.01 35.67 13.48
N LEU A 436 57.13 35.22 14.37
CA LEU A 436 56.32 34.00 14.18
C LEU A 436 55.23 34.18 13.11
N LEU A 437 54.62 35.36 13.01
CA LEU A 437 53.65 35.70 11.97
C LEU A 437 54.29 35.78 10.58
N PHE A 438 55.53 36.29 10.49
CA PHE A 438 56.25 36.35 9.21
C PHE A 438 56.62 34.97 8.68
N LEU A 439 57.01 34.05 9.57
CA LEU A 439 57.37 32.68 9.22
C LEU A 439 56.15 31.87 8.75
N PHE A 440 54.99 32.09 9.39
CA PHE A 440 53.72 31.49 8.96
C PHE A 440 53.26 32.03 7.59
N ALA A 441 53.37 33.34 7.36
CA ALA A 441 53.03 33.94 6.06
C ALA A 441 53.92 33.43 4.91
N CYS A 442 55.22 33.20 5.18
CA CYS A 442 56.13 32.63 4.19
C CYS A 442 55.80 31.17 3.85
N LEU A 443 55.42 30.35 4.85
CA LEU A 443 55.02 28.96 4.63
C LEU A 443 53.71 28.84 3.84
N VAL A 444 52.71 29.67 4.17
CA VAL A 444 51.44 29.70 3.43
C VAL A 444 51.63 30.23 2.00
N GLY A 445 52.46 31.27 1.82
CA GLY A 445 52.80 31.80 0.50
C GLY A 445 53.56 30.78 -0.36
N GLY A 446 54.51 30.05 0.22
CA GLY A 446 55.25 28.97 -0.46
C GLY A 446 54.35 27.81 -0.86
N PHE A 447 53.41 27.40 0.00
CA PHE A 447 52.43 26.36 -0.30
C PHE A 447 51.50 26.75 -1.46
N PHE A 448 51.00 27.99 -1.48
CA PHE A 448 50.17 28.50 -2.58
C PHE A 448 50.95 28.64 -3.89
N TYR A 449 52.23 29.04 -3.85
CA TYR A 449 53.09 29.11 -5.03
C TYR A 449 53.37 27.71 -5.61
N TYR A 450 53.70 26.74 -4.75
CA TYR A 450 53.92 25.33 -5.15
C TYR A 450 52.66 24.68 -5.71
N ALA A 451 51.50 24.89 -5.07
CA ALA A 451 50.22 24.41 -5.56
C ALA A 451 49.84 25.02 -6.92
N ARG A 452 50.15 26.31 -7.13
CA ARG A 452 49.88 27.00 -8.40
C ARG A 452 50.85 26.59 -9.52
N TYR A 453 52.07 26.19 -9.19
CA TYR A 453 53.05 25.65 -10.14
C TYR A 453 52.65 24.24 -10.62
N ASN A 454 52.27 23.33 -9.71
CA ASN A 454 51.83 21.97 -10.07
C ASN A 454 50.49 21.91 -10.83
N ILE A 455 49.62 22.92 -10.68
CA ILE A 455 48.35 23.01 -11.45
C ILE A 455 48.60 23.38 -12.92
N LYS A 456 49.75 23.98 -13.26
CA LYS A 456 50.09 24.28 -14.67
C LYS A 456 50.43 23.00 -15.44
N GLU A 457 51.15 22.08 -14.81
CA GLU A 457 51.60 20.82 -15.44
C GLU A 457 50.44 19.83 -15.68
N ILE A 458 49.42 19.84 -14.80
CA ILE A 458 48.17 19.06 -14.98
C ILE A 458 47.26 19.71 -16.05
N ARG A 459 47.25 21.04 -16.17
CA ARG A 459 46.42 21.76 -17.15
C ARG A 459 46.91 21.59 -18.59
N GLU A 460 48.22 21.42 -18.79
CA GLU A 460 48.80 21.12 -20.11
C GLU A 460 48.46 19.70 -20.58
N GLN A 461 48.37 18.72 -19.67
CA GLN A 461 47.99 17.33 -19.99
C GLN A 461 46.47 17.13 -20.19
N VAL A 462 45.62 17.90 -19.50
CA VAL A 462 44.15 17.85 -19.68
C VAL A 462 43.70 18.57 -20.97
N ARG A 463 44.54 19.43 -21.56
CA ARG A 463 44.25 20.13 -22.83
C ARG A 463 44.33 19.23 -24.07
N GLN A 464 44.92 18.04 -23.96
CA GLN A 464 44.98 17.05 -25.06
C GLN A 464 43.85 15.99 -25.02
N ILE A 465 42.94 16.04 -24.03
CA ILE A 465 41.84 15.05 -23.91
C ILE A 465 40.45 15.67 -24.18
N SER A 466 40.37 16.93 -24.62
CA SER A 466 39.09 17.59 -24.92
C SER A 466 38.89 17.86 -26.41
N PRO A 467 38.05 17.04 -27.07
CA PRO A 467 37.08 17.56 -28.02
C PRO A 467 35.68 17.05 -27.63
N LEU A 468 35.17 17.45 -26.47
CA LEU A 468 33.81 17.13 -26.01
C LEU A 468 33.11 18.37 -25.38
N GLY A 469 33.57 19.57 -25.75
CA GLY A 469 33.01 20.85 -25.29
C GLY A 469 32.15 21.59 -26.32
N GLU A 470 32.13 21.18 -27.58
CA GLU A 470 31.37 21.85 -28.66
C GLU A 470 30.09 21.12 -29.07
N ILE A 471 29.68 20.06 -28.37
CA ILE A 471 28.43 19.32 -28.65
C ILE A 471 27.23 19.89 -27.86
N PHE A 472 27.45 20.74 -26.85
CA PHE A 472 26.39 21.20 -25.93
C PHE A 472 25.95 22.66 -26.08
N THR A 473 26.39 23.37 -27.12
CA THR A 473 25.99 24.77 -27.35
C THR A 473 25.48 25.02 -28.77
N THR A 474 24.52 24.22 -29.21
CA THR A 474 23.57 24.61 -30.25
C THR A 474 22.17 24.43 -29.68
N PRO A 475 21.25 25.42 -29.78
CA PRO A 475 19.85 25.17 -29.46
C PRO A 475 19.37 24.11 -30.44
N MET A 476 19.18 22.89 -29.93
CA MET A 476 18.58 21.79 -30.69
C MET A 476 17.12 22.16 -30.92
N SER A 477 16.92 22.84 -32.04
CA SER A 477 15.68 22.90 -32.81
C SER A 477 14.97 21.55 -32.80
N ASN A 478 13.64 21.62 -32.67
CA ASN A 478 12.68 20.58 -33.03
C ASN A 478 13.22 19.56 -34.04
N GLN A 479 13.41 18.30 -33.62
CA GLN A 479 13.11 17.10 -34.41
C GLN A 479 13.38 15.80 -33.62
N ASN A 480 12.38 14.90 -33.67
CA ASN A 480 12.44 13.45 -33.44
C ASN A 480 12.22 12.91 -32.01
N VAL A 481 11.07 13.25 -31.40
CA VAL A 481 10.25 12.19 -30.80
C VAL A 481 9.30 11.73 -31.91
N SER A 482 9.60 10.62 -32.58
CA SER A 482 8.66 10.02 -33.53
C SER A 482 7.45 9.49 -32.77
N LEU A 483 6.51 10.39 -32.49
CA LEU A 483 5.12 10.06 -32.27
C LEU A 483 4.64 9.44 -33.58
N PHE A 484 4.41 8.13 -33.63
CA PHE A 484 3.65 7.55 -34.74
C PHE A 484 2.17 7.85 -34.47
N ALA A 485 1.82 9.13 -34.47
CA ALA A 485 0.48 9.52 -34.78
C ALA A 485 0.30 9.22 -36.27
N LEU A 486 -0.77 8.52 -36.63
CA LEU A 486 -1.20 8.47 -38.02
C LEU A 486 -1.66 9.90 -38.35
N GLU A 487 -0.70 10.74 -38.71
CA GLU A 487 -0.86 12.21 -38.80
C GLU A 487 -1.69 12.65 -40.00
N ASN A 488 -2.20 11.69 -40.79
CA ASN A 488 -3.11 11.99 -41.88
C ASN A 488 -4.49 11.41 -41.57
N THR A 489 -5.47 12.32 -41.67
CA THR A 489 -6.92 12.21 -41.55
C THR A 489 -7.55 11.13 -42.42
N VAL A 490 -7.15 9.87 -42.24
CA VAL A 490 -7.84 8.71 -42.79
C VAL A 490 -8.58 8.05 -41.63
N PRO A 491 -9.93 8.05 -41.63
CA PRO A 491 -10.69 7.34 -40.62
C PRO A 491 -10.29 5.85 -40.68
N LEU A 492 -9.68 5.36 -39.60
CA LEU A 492 -9.25 3.96 -39.51
C LEU A 492 -10.43 3.03 -39.22
N PHE A 493 -11.53 3.60 -38.73
CA PHE A 493 -12.67 2.85 -38.23
C PHE A 493 -13.96 3.38 -38.81
N GLU A 494 -14.91 2.47 -39.02
CA GLU A 494 -16.28 2.85 -39.33
C GLU A 494 -16.90 3.69 -38.19
N ASN A 495 -17.86 4.55 -38.54
CA ASN A 495 -18.48 5.45 -37.57
C ASN A 495 -19.17 4.65 -36.45
N GLY A 496 -18.88 4.99 -35.19
CA GLY A 496 -19.41 4.28 -34.02
C GLY A 496 -18.93 2.84 -33.83
N SER A 497 -17.94 2.38 -34.60
CA SER A 497 -17.46 0.99 -34.59
C SER A 497 -15.95 0.89 -34.33
N SER A 498 -15.52 -0.31 -33.96
CA SER A 498 -14.13 -0.77 -33.83
C SER A 498 -13.65 -1.53 -35.09
N ASN A 499 -14.49 -1.69 -36.11
CA ASN A 499 -14.13 -2.33 -37.37
C ASN A 499 -13.20 -1.45 -38.20
N LEU A 500 -12.09 -2.02 -38.66
CA LEU A 500 -11.14 -1.35 -39.56
C LEU A 500 -11.76 -1.16 -40.95
N MET A 501 -11.55 0.01 -41.56
CA MET A 501 -11.95 0.23 -42.95
C MET A 501 -10.93 -0.44 -43.90
N SER A 502 -11.36 -0.77 -45.11
CA SER A 502 -10.50 -1.42 -46.12
C SER A 502 -9.25 -0.60 -46.50
N ASP A 503 -9.31 0.73 -46.39
CA ASP A 503 -8.18 1.62 -46.69
C ASP A 503 -7.23 1.81 -45.49
N SER A 504 -7.64 1.41 -44.28
CA SER A 504 -6.87 1.54 -43.04
C SER A 504 -5.67 0.61 -43.00
N GLU A 505 -5.77 -0.54 -43.69
CA GLU A 505 -4.72 -1.55 -43.75
C GLU A 505 -3.44 -1.02 -44.38
N LYS A 506 -3.54 -0.21 -45.45
CA LYS A 506 -2.38 0.42 -46.10
C LYS A 506 -1.63 1.34 -45.15
N THR A 507 -2.36 2.15 -44.40
CA THR A 507 -1.77 3.10 -43.42
C THR A 507 -1.10 2.35 -42.25
N LEU A 508 -1.66 1.21 -41.84
CA LEU A 508 -1.07 0.37 -40.78
C LEU A 508 0.13 -0.45 -41.27
N LEU A 509 0.22 -0.77 -42.56
CA LEU A 509 1.40 -1.42 -43.13
C LEU A 509 2.63 -0.49 -43.12
N ASP A 510 2.44 0.82 -43.30
CA ASP A 510 3.52 1.82 -43.34
C ASP A 510 4.29 1.94 -42.01
N ILE A 511 3.67 1.61 -40.88
CA ILE A 511 4.30 1.68 -39.54
C ILE A 511 5.10 0.42 -39.17
N ILE A 512 4.87 -0.71 -39.85
CA ILE A 512 5.53 -1.99 -39.56
C ILE A 512 7.06 -1.89 -39.62
N PRO A 513 7.69 -1.28 -40.65
CA PRO A 513 9.14 -1.17 -40.72
C PRO A 513 9.75 -0.39 -39.56
N ALA A 514 9.04 0.59 -39.00
CA ALA A 514 9.51 1.37 -37.87
C ALA A 514 9.42 0.58 -36.55
N ILE A 515 8.33 -0.16 -36.36
CA ILE A 515 8.14 -1.04 -35.21
C ILE A 515 9.20 -2.16 -35.22
N LYS A 516 9.42 -2.81 -36.36
CA LYS A 516 10.43 -3.88 -36.49
C LYS A 516 11.87 -3.41 -36.32
N ARG A 517 12.19 -2.15 -36.68
CA ARG A 517 13.52 -1.54 -36.46
C ARG A 517 13.84 -1.25 -34.99
N SER A 518 12.86 -1.36 -34.09
CA SER A 518 13.03 -1.15 -32.66
C SER A 518 12.64 -2.42 -31.87
N PRO A 519 13.36 -3.55 -32.02
CA PRO A 519 12.97 -4.84 -31.42
C PRO A 519 12.94 -4.83 -29.89
N GLU A 520 13.62 -3.88 -29.23
CA GLU A 520 13.71 -3.80 -27.77
C GLU A 520 12.65 -2.88 -27.13
N LYS A 521 11.88 -2.11 -27.91
CA LYS A 521 10.96 -1.07 -27.38
C LYS A 521 9.57 -1.63 -27.07
N MET A 522 8.88 -1.09 -26.06
CA MET A 522 7.44 -1.33 -25.93
C MET A 522 6.67 -0.22 -26.67
N PHE A 523 5.43 -0.47 -27.03
CA PHE A 523 4.57 0.50 -27.71
C PHE A 523 3.26 0.67 -26.94
N LEU A 524 2.89 1.91 -26.65
CA LEU A 524 1.59 2.27 -26.11
C LEU A 524 0.65 2.67 -27.25
N ILE A 525 -0.50 2.03 -27.33
CA ILE A 525 -1.54 2.26 -28.32
C ILE A 525 -2.71 2.94 -27.62
N ILE A 526 -2.95 4.21 -27.93
CA ILE A 526 -3.99 5.01 -27.29
C ILE A 526 -5.14 5.21 -28.26
N GLY A 527 -6.33 4.76 -27.89
CA GLY A 527 -7.56 5.01 -28.65
C GLY A 527 -8.28 6.26 -28.17
N HIS A 528 -8.81 7.03 -29.12
CA HIS A 528 -9.58 8.24 -28.89
C HIS A 528 -10.96 8.15 -29.59
N SER A 529 -11.96 8.82 -29.01
CA SER A 529 -13.26 9.04 -29.64
C SER A 529 -13.55 10.53 -29.81
N ASP A 530 -14.57 10.85 -30.59
CA ASP A 530 -15.21 12.17 -30.51
C ASP A 530 -16.20 12.21 -29.32
N ASN A 531 -16.81 13.37 -29.08
CA ASN A 531 -17.76 13.57 -27.98
C ASN A 531 -19.20 13.12 -28.29
N THR A 532 -19.42 12.32 -29.34
CA THR A 532 -20.76 11.88 -29.74
C THR A 532 -21.16 10.64 -28.95
N GLY A 533 -22.06 10.80 -27.97
CA GLY A 533 -22.56 9.69 -27.15
C GLY A 533 -22.24 9.87 -25.67
N SER A 534 -22.40 8.82 -24.88
CA SER A 534 -22.05 8.86 -23.46
C SER A 534 -20.55 8.69 -23.26
N SER A 535 -19.99 9.35 -22.22
CA SER A 535 -18.57 9.20 -21.88
C SER A 535 -18.17 7.73 -21.64
N ALA A 536 -19.05 6.93 -21.04
CA ALA A 536 -18.82 5.49 -20.84
C ALA A 536 -18.75 4.72 -22.17
N THR A 537 -19.62 5.03 -23.13
CA THR A 537 -19.61 4.43 -24.47
C THR A 537 -18.35 4.84 -25.25
N ASN A 538 -17.97 6.11 -25.16
CA ASN A 538 -16.77 6.67 -25.77
C ASN A 538 -15.50 6.01 -25.23
N LEU A 539 -15.42 5.81 -23.92
CA LEU A 539 -14.31 5.11 -23.27
C LEU A 539 -14.21 3.66 -23.73
N ALA A 540 -15.34 2.92 -23.72
CA ALA A 540 -15.39 1.54 -24.19
C ALA A 540 -14.94 1.42 -25.66
N LEU A 541 -15.51 2.24 -26.55
CA LEU A 541 -15.20 2.23 -27.99
C LEU A 541 -13.74 2.59 -28.27
N SER A 542 -13.20 3.57 -27.54
CA SER A 542 -11.79 3.96 -27.68
C SER A 542 -10.84 2.83 -27.23
N THR A 543 -11.19 2.10 -26.16
CA THR A 543 -10.43 0.95 -25.68
C THR A 543 -10.45 -0.20 -26.69
N GLU A 544 -11.62 -0.48 -27.24
CA GLU A 544 -11.81 -1.53 -28.24
C GLU A 544 -11.00 -1.26 -29.52
N ARG A 545 -10.99 -0.01 -30.00
CA ARG A 545 -10.17 0.40 -31.14
C ARG A 545 -8.67 0.20 -30.90
N ALA A 546 -8.18 0.56 -29.71
CA ALA A 546 -6.78 0.32 -29.35
C ALA A 546 -6.46 -1.19 -29.35
N GLN A 547 -7.38 -2.02 -28.86
CA GLN A 547 -7.23 -3.47 -28.87
C GLN A 547 -7.22 -4.08 -30.28
N VAL A 548 -8.05 -3.57 -31.19
CA VAL A 548 -8.06 -4.00 -32.59
C VAL A 548 -6.72 -3.71 -33.27
N ILE A 549 -6.15 -2.52 -33.06
CA ILE A 549 -4.82 -2.17 -33.59
C ILE A 549 -3.73 -3.03 -32.98
N LYS A 550 -3.77 -3.31 -31.68
CA LYS A 550 -2.85 -4.24 -31.02
C LYS A 550 -2.87 -5.61 -31.69
N ASN A 551 -4.05 -6.20 -31.84
CA ASN A 551 -4.20 -7.52 -32.43
C ASN A 551 -3.67 -7.56 -33.87
N TRP A 552 -4.02 -6.55 -34.67
CA TRP A 552 -3.54 -6.39 -36.04
C TRP A 552 -2.01 -6.29 -36.11
N LEU A 553 -1.39 -5.50 -35.22
CA LEU A 553 0.07 -5.35 -35.16
C LEU A 553 0.77 -6.63 -34.74
N VAL A 554 0.23 -7.39 -33.79
CA VAL A 554 0.79 -8.69 -33.39
C VAL A 554 0.81 -9.65 -34.57
N GLU A 555 -0.31 -9.75 -35.30
CA GLU A 555 -0.45 -10.62 -36.47
C GLU A 555 0.53 -10.26 -37.60
N HIS A 556 0.69 -8.97 -37.92
CA HIS A 556 1.47 -8.52 -39.07
C HIS A 556 2.95 -8.28 -38.77
N THR A 557 3.31 -8.07 -37.50
CA THR A 557 4.72 -7.91 -37.09
C THR A 557 5.35 -9.21 -36.62
N GLY A 558 4.57 -10.15 -36.07
CA GLY A 558 5.06 -11.37 -35.42
C GLY A 558 5.73 -11.10 -34.06
N LEU A 559 5.54 -9.91 -33.49
CA LEU A 559 6.08 -9.54 -32.18
C LEU A 559 5.16 -10.01 -31.04
N PRO A 560 5.70 -10.33 -29.84
CA PRO A 560 4.89 -10.74 -28.70
C PRO A 560 3.85 -9.68 -28.30
N ALA A 561 2.65 -10.12 -27.92
CA ALA A 561 1.53 -9.23 -27.58
C ALA A 561 1.81 -8.34 -26.36
N GLU A 562 2.73 -8.77 -25.48
CA GLU A 562 3.18 -8.05 -24.29
C GLU A 562 3.92 -6.76 -24.64
N ARG A 563 4.43 -6.64 -25.88
CA ARG A 563 5.10 -5.41 -26.34
C ARG A 563 4.15 -4.28 -26.70
N PHE A 564 2.85 -4.57 -26.80
CA PHE A 564 1.83 -3.60 -27.16
C PHE A 564 0.87 -3.41 -25.97
N ILE A 565 0.92 -2.24 -25.37
CA ILE A 565 0.04 -1.83 -24.27
C ILE A 565 -1.07 -0.99 -24.88
N THR A 566 -2.32 -1.18 -24.43
CA THR A 566 -3.49 -0.47 -24.97
C THR A 566 -4.14 0.38 -23.89
N GLU A 567 -4.54 1.59 -24.24
CA GLU A 567 -5.29 2.51 -23.38
C GLU A 567 -6.41 3.16 -24.20
N GLY A 568 -7.62 3.22 -23.67
CA GLY A 568 -8.71 4.03 -24.24
C GLY A 568 -8.90 5.27 -23.38
N VAL A 569 -8.97 6.46 -24.01
CA VAL A 569 -9.17 7.73 -23.29
C VAL A 569 -10.51 8.41 -23.60
N GLY A 570 -11.37 7.76 -24.41
CA GLY A 570 -12.64 8.33 -24.85
C GLY A 570 -12.46 9.68 -25.53
N ASP A 571 -13.33 10.63 -25.18
CA ASP A 571 -13.38 11.99 -25.71
C ASP A 571 -12.60 13.02 -24.88
N THR A 572 -11.84 12.55 -23.88
CA THR A 572 -11.20 13.41 -22.87
C THR A 572 -9.95 14.16 -23.37
N ARG A 573 -9.41 13.79 -24.54
CA ARG A 573 -8.22 14.41 -25.15
C ARG A 573 -8.45 14.76 -26.63
N PRO A 574 -9.32 15.74 -26.93
CA PRO A 574 -9.55 16.20 -28.29
C PRO A 574 -8.34 16.99 -28.81
N ILE A 575 -7.98 16.76 -30.07
CA ILE A 575 -6.95 17.53 -30.80
C ILE A 575 -7.57 18.55 -31.76
N ALA A 576 -8.89 18.46 -31.97
CA ALA A 576 -9.65 19.34 -32.84
C ALA A 576 -11.03 19.66 -32.26
N ASN A 577 -11.69 20.68 -32.79
CA ASN A 577 -12.99 21.10 -32.29
C ASN A 577 -14.09 20.04 -32.58
N ASN A 578 -14.66 19.47 -31.53
CA ASN A 578 -15.75 18.50 -31.60
C ASN A 578 -17.07 19.07 -32.16
N ASP A 579 -17.23 20.39 -32.25
CA ASP A 579 -18.44 20.99 -32.83
C ASP A 579 -18.51 20.81 -34.36
N THR A 580 -17.35 20.64 -35.01
CA THR A 580 -17.24 20.44 -36.46
C THR A 580 -17.17 18.96 -36.83
N LYS A 581 -17.73 18.57 -37.98
CA LYS A 581 -17.68 17.18 -38.45
C LYS A 581 -16.24 16.74 -38.71
N GLU A 582 -15.43 17.67 -39.21
CA GLU A 582 -14.03 17.54 -39.53
C GLU A 582 -13.20 17.34 -38.25
N GLY A 583 -13.43 18.16 -37.21
CA GLY A 583 -12.75 18.00 -35.93
C GLY A 583 -13.14 16.73 -35.19
N ARG A 584 -14.41 16.29 -35.28
CA ARG A 584 -14.81 14.96 -34.78
C ARG A 584 -14.07 13.83 -35.49
N ALA A 585 -13.88 13.93 -36.80
CA ALA A 585 -13.12 12.94 -37.56
C ALA A 585 -11.64 12.88 -37.12
N GLN A 586 -11.03 14.03 -36.82
CA GLN A 586 -9.67 14.09 -36.28
C GLN A 586 -9.58 13.53 -34.85
N ASN A 587 -10.62 13.69 -34.04
CA ASN A 587 -10.63 13.15 -32.67
C ASN A 587 -10.83 11.63 -32.62
N ARG A 588 -11.47 11.01 -33.63
CA ARG A 588 -11.56 9.54 -33.78
C ARG A 588 -10.25 8.95 -34.34
N ARG A 589 -9.23 8.86 -33.49
CA ARG A 589 -7.88 8.43 -33.88
C ARG A 589 -7.30 7.36 -32.95
N VAL A 590 -6.20 6.76 -33.39
CA VAL A 590 -5.33 5.91 -32.56
C VAL A 590 -3.90 6.45 -32.65
N GLU A 591 -3.25 6.58 -31.50
CA GLU A 591 -1.84 6.98 -31.39
C GLU A 591 -0.99 5.78 -31.01
N ILE A 592 0.18 5.62 -31.66
CA ILE A 592 1.13 4.56 -31.32
C ILE A 592 2.43 5.22 -30.88
N ILE A 593 2.75 5.05 -29.60
CA ILE A 593 3.85 5.76 -28.95
C ILE A 593 4.93 4.74 -28.58
N PRO A 594 6.15 4.85 -29.12
CA PRO A 594 7.28 4.05 -28.67
C PRO A 594 7.67 4.47 -27.25
N LEU A 595 7.66 3.53 -26.31
CA LEU A 595 8.09 3.75 -24.94
C LEU A 595 9.62 3.65 -24.87
N SER A 596 10.28 4.75 -24.48
CA SER A 596 11.70 4.78 -24.15
C SER A 596 11.94 4.16 -22.76
N ARG A 597 13.05 3.44 -22.64
CA ARG A 597 13.47 2.74 -21.42
C ARG A 597 13.82 3.69 -20.28
#